data_AF-A0A7S4PKU5-F1
#
_entry.id   AF-A0A7S4PKU5-F1
#
_cell.length_a   1.000
_cell.length_b   1.000
_cell.length_c   1.000
_cell.angle_alpha   90.00
_cell.angle_beta   90.00
_cell.angle_gamma   90.00
#
_symmetry.space_group_name_H-M   'P 1'
#
loop_
_entity.id
_entity.type
_entity.pdbx_description
1 polymer ?
#
loop_
_entity_poly.entity_id
_entity_poly.type
_entity_poly.pdbx_seq_one_letter_code
_entity_poly.pdbx_strand_id
1 'polypeptide(L)'
;DSAICEVAEGGRSGGWRRGCLPEVEIDFCDISSIDVSDPAFEEVLRHHSLMHRPLRITGVWRDEDEESLRKIWSKEGLRAASGELGKFKVFRQKGGRKESVGMEMSDYLDFMESHDPALDRAPDWLVEFGLQPGHPLVDSHDKVVRRVVPHLFVDGDDAAYDEKHYLGLANYQFMLAPALTGASPHFHYTSFRSMVYGRARWFLWPPSRAFYSTRDIYDWYINDYA
;
A
#
# COMPACT_ATOMS: atom_id res chain seq x y z
N ASP A 1 -2.57 5.21 24.64
CA ASP A 1 -3.76 4.69 23.92
C ASP A 1 -4.02 5.61 22.73
N SER A 2 -3.47 5.28 21.55
CA SER A 2 -3.84 5.91 20.27
C SER A 2 -3.09 5.22 19.12
N ALA A 3 -3.46 3.98 18.81
CA ALA A 3 -3.14 3.38 17.52
C ALA A 3 -4.46 3.30 16.75
N ILE A 4 -4.54 4.00 15.63
CA ILE A 4 -5.75 4.01 14.81
C ILE A 4 -5.68 2.84 13.83
N CYS A 5 -6.66 1.93 13.87
CA CYS A 5 -6.67 0.69 13.08
C CYS A 5 -7.80 0.61 12.06
N GLU A 6 -7.46 0.66 10.77
CA GLU A 6 -8.38 0.31 9.68
C GLU A 6 -7.94 -0.96 8.96
N VAL A 7 -8.93 -1.78 8.58
CA VAL A 7 -8.76 -2.88 7.66
C VAL A 7 -9.30 -2.45 6.30
N ALA A 8 -8.40 -2.19 5.35
CA ALA A 8 -8.82 -2.06 3.96
C ALA A 8 -9.15 -3.46 3.42
N GLU A 9 -10.19 -3.58 2.59
CA GLU A 9 -10.57 -4.84 1.93
C GLU A 9 -10.57 -4.67 0.41
N GLY A 10 -9.81 -5.53 -0.30
CA GLY A 10 -9.95 -5.72 -1.74
C GLY A 10 -10.90 -6.89 -2.00
N GLY A 11 -11.78 -6.80 -3.01
CA GLY A 11 -12.87 -7.73 -3.32
C GLY A 11 -12.50 -9.21 -3.55
N ARG A 12 -12.89 -9.82 -4.68
CA ARG A 12 -12.59 -11.25 -5.00
C ARG A 12 -11.11 -11.54 -4.73
N SER A 13 -10.77 -12.71 -4.20
CA SER A 13 -9.44 -12.96 -3.59
C SER A 13 -8.25 -12.85 -4.55
N GLY A 14 -8.44 -12.80 -5.87
CA GLY A 14 -7.35 -12.67 -6.86
C GLY A 14 -6.34 -13.83 -6.85
N GLY A 15 -6.67 -14.95 -6.20
CA GLY A 15 -5.74 -16.06 -5.96
C GLY A 15 -4.81 -15.86 -4.74
N TRP A 16 -4.99 -14.78 -3.99
CA TRP A 16 -4.19 -14.44 -2.81
C TRP A 16 -4.65 -15.20 -1.57
N ARG A 17 -3.68 -15.72 -0.81
CA ARG A 17 -3.96 -16.40 0.47
C ARG A 17 -4.25 -15.35 1.54
N ARG A 18 -5.18 -15.68 2.43
CA ARG A 18 -5.44 -14.90 3.65
C ARG A 18 -4.56 -15.42 4.78
N GLY A 19 -4.07 -14.52 5.61
CA GLY A 19 -3.64 -14.85 6.97
C GLY A 19 -4.26 -13.85 7.94
N CYS A 20 -4.42 -14.29 9.18
CA CYS A 20 -5.06 -13.51 10.22
C CYS A 20 -4.03 -13.24 11.31
N LEU A 21 -3.83 -11.96 11.64
CA LEU A 21 -3.21 -11.60 12.91
C LEU A 21 -4.14 -12.04 14.05
N PRO A 22 -3.61 -12.46 15.20
CA PRO A 22 -4.41 -12.61 16.41
C PRO A 22 -5.24 -11.35 16.66
N GLU A 23 -6.50 -11.51 17.03
CA GLU A 23 -7.31 -10.35 17.43
C GLU A 23 -6.75 -9.76 18.72
N VAL A 24 -6.66 -8.43 18.74
CA VAL A 24 -6.29 -7.63 19.91
C VAL A 24 -7.40 -6.64 20.13
N GLU A 25 -7.60 -6.26 21.39
CA GLU A 25 -8.56 -5.21 21.71
C GLU A 25 -8.10 -3.92 21.04
N ILE A 26 -8.94 -3.35 20.19
CA ILE A 26 -8.64 -2.11 19.50
C ILE A 26 -9.06 -0.99 20.43
N ASP A 27 -8.09 -0.28 21.00
CA ASP A 27 -8.34 0.84 21.90
C ASP A 27 -9.27 1.90 21.26
N PHE A 28 -9.06 2.20 19.96
CA PHE A 28 -9.79 3.27 19.26
C PHE A 28 -9.54 3.27 17.73
N CYS A 29 -10.55 3.59 16.92
CA CYS A 29 -10.38 3.89 15.48
C CYS A 29 -11.32 5.03 15.05
N ASP A 30 -10.77 6.13 14.53
CA ASP A 30 -11.50 7.34 14.12
C ASP A 30 -11.13 7.84 12.72
N ILE A 31 -10.60 6.99 11.83
CA ILE A 31 -10.34 7.38 10.44
C ILE A 31 -11.67 7.73 9.78
N SER A 32 -11.78 8.99 9.36
CA SER A 32 -12.93 9.44 8.57
C SER A 32 -12.90 8.80 7.19
N SER A 33 -14.08 8.51 6.64
CA SER A 33 -14.23 7.94 5.30
C SER A 33 -15.07 8.88 4.43
N ILE A 34 -14.70 9.03 3.17
CA ILE A 34 -15.49 9.75 2.17
C ILE A 34 -15.41 9.04 0.83
N ASP A 35 -16.52 9.06 0.09
CA ASP A 35 -16.55 8.55 -1.28
C ASP A 35 -16.14 9.63 -2.27
N VAL A 36 -15.41 9.29 -3.33
CA VAL A 36 -15.02 10.26 -4.36
C VAL A 36 -16.21 10.88 -5.09
N SER A 37 -17.39 10.25 -5.05
CA SER A 37 -18.62 10.80 -5.63
C SER A 37 -19.34 11.80 -4.72
N ASP A 38 -18.92 11.93 -3.47
CA ASP A 38 -19.51 12.89 -2.52
C ASP A 38 -19.22 14.33 -2.98
N PRO A 39 -20.23 15.22 -3.06
CA PRO A 39 -20.01 16.63 -3.40
C PRO A 39 -19.02 17.37 -2.49
N ALA A 40 -18.85 16.92 -1.25
CA ALA A 40 -17.89 17.49 -0.30
C ALA A 40 -16.49 16.89 -0.39
N PHE A 41 -16.24 15.94 -1.31
CA PHE A 41 -14.98 15.19 -1.41
C PHE A 41 -13.75 16.09 -1.44
N GLU A 42 -13.73 17.11 -2.30
CA GLU A 42 -12.58 18.00 -2.44
C GLU A 42 -12.30 18.82 -1.17
N GLU A 43 -13.35 19.33 -0.53
CA GLU A 43 -13.24 20.12 0.69
C GLU A 43 -12.71 19.26 1.85
N VAL A 44 -13.28 18.06 2.03
CA VAL A 44 -12.85 17.12 3.07
C VAL A 44 -11.42 16.65 2.82
N LEU A 45 -11.07 16.33 1.58
CA LEU A 45 -9.71 15.91 1.23
C LEU A 45 -8.69 17.01 1.50
N ARG A 46 -8.99 18.26 1.11
CA ARG A 46 -8.14 19.42 1.40
C ARG A 46 -8.01 19.65 2.90
N HIS A 47 -9.12 19.60 3.64
CA HIS A 47 -9.11 19.78 5.09
C HIS A 47 -8.25 18.74 5.79
N HIS A 48 -8.42 17.45 5.46
CA HIS A 48 -7.62 16.37 6.03
C HIS A 48 -6.14 16.49 5.67
N SER A 49 -5.82 16.91 4.44
CA SER A 49 -4.44 17.13 3.99
C SER A 49 -3.76 18.25 4.75
N LEU A 50 -4.44 19.39 4.94
CA LEU A 50 -3.93 20.55 5.70
C LEU A 50 -3.78 20.26 7.20
N MET A 51 -4.68 19.44 7.75
CA MET A 51 -4.65 19.07 9.17
C MET A 51 -3.78 17.85 9.46
N HIS A 52 -3.10 17.28 8.46
CA HIS A 52 -2.33 16.04 8.56
C HIS A 52 -3.12 14.90 9.21
N ARG A 53 -4.41 14.78 8.85
CA ARG A 53 -5.31 13.75 9.35
C ARG A 53 -5.48 12.63 8.33
N PRO A 54 -5.35 11.35 8.73
CA PRO A 54 -5.67 10.23 7.86
C PRO A 54 -7.10 10.35 7.33
N LEU A 55 -7.31 9.92 6.08
CA LEU A 55 -8.60 9.88 5.43
C LEU A 55 -8.69 8.61 4.60
N ARG A 56 -9.79 7.87 4.76
CA ARG A 56 -10.15 6.77 3.89
C ARG A 56 -10.97 7.30 2.72
N ILE A 57 -10.55 6.95 1.50
CA ILE A 57 -11.24 7.35 0.28
C ILE A 57 -11.83 6.10 -0.39
N THR A 58 -13.13 6.10 -0.64
CA THR A 58 -13.85 5.02 -1.34
C THR A 58 -14.31 5.45 -2.74
N GLY A 59 -14.75 4.50 -3.57
CA GLY A 59 -15.26 4.79 -4.92
C GLY A 59 -14.21 5.22 -5.95
N VAL A 60 -12.92 5.17 -5.59
CA VAL A 60 -11.81 5.67 -6.43
C VAL A 60 -11.69 4.93 -7.77
N TRP A 61 -12.01 3.64 -7.78
CA TRP A 61 -11.99 2.79 -8.98
C TRP A 61 -13.38 2.77 -9.62
N ARG A 62 -13.46 2.98 -10.94
CA ARG A 62 -14.66 2.65 -11.72
C ARG A 62 -14.66 1.15 -11.98
N ASP A 63 -15.84 0.53 -12.10
CA ASP A 63 -15.98 -0.92 -12.30
C ASP A 63 -15.09 -1.45 -13.44
N GLU A 64 -15.04 -0.75 -14.58
CA GLU A 64 -14.25 -1.14 -15.76
C GLU A 64 -12.73 -1.07 -15.54
N ASP A 65 -12.26 -0.04 -14.82
CA ASP A 65 -10.85 0.10 -14.45
C ASP A 65 -10.47 -0.94 -13.39
N GLU A 66 -11.38 -1.18 -12.45
CA GLU A 66 -11.21 -2.16 -11.39
C GLU A 66 -11.07 -3.56 -11.96
N GLU A 67 -11.91 -3.95 -12.92
CA GLU A 67 -11.82 -5.27 -13.56
C GLU A 67 -10.48 -5.47 -14.27
N SER A 68 -10.05 -4.46 -15.05
CA SER A 68 -8.79 -4.51 -15.79
C SER A 68 -7.58 -4.57 -14.87
N LEU A 69 -7.56 -3.74 -13.83
CA LEU A 69 -6.52 -3.74 -12.80
C LEU A 69 -6.49 -5.06 -12.05
N ARG A 70 -7.66 -5.54 -11.61
CA ARG A 70 -7.80 -6.81 -10.90
C ARG A 70 -7.27 -7.96 -11.73
N LYS A 71 -7.49 -7.97 -13.04
CA LYS A 71 -6.92 -9.00 -13.90
C LYS A 71 -5.39 -8.98 -13.88
N ILE A 72 -4.78 -7.81 -14.09
CA ILE A 72 -3.31 -7.65 -14.12
C ILE A 72 -2.68 -7.99 -12.76
N TRP A 73 -3.26 -7.47 -11.68
CA TRP A 73 -2.72 -7.59 -10.32
C TRP A 73 -3.19 -8.86 -9.59
N SER A 74 -3.89 -9.76 -10.28
CA SER A 74 -4.19 -11.10 -9.76
C SER A 74 -2.90 -11.92 -9.73
N LYS A 75 -2.86 -12.98 -8.92
CA LYS A 75 -1.70 -13.89 -8.89
C LYS A 75 -1.41 -14.46 -10.29
N GLU A 76 -2.44 -14.89 -11.00
CA GLU A 76 -2.31 -15.43 -12.36
C GLU A 76 -1.82 -14.36 -13.34
N GLY A 77 -2.38 -13.15 -13.28
CA GLY A 77 -1.97 -12.02 -14.11
C GLY A 77 -0.51 -11.64 -13.91
N LEU A 78 -0.08 -11.50 -12.64
CA LEU A 78 1.32 -11.19 -12.31
C LEU A 78 2.27 -12.33 -12.72
N ARG A 79 1.85 -13.60 -12.58
CA ARG A 79 2.65 -14.74 -13.05
C ARG A 79 2.78 -14.73 -14.58
N ALA A 80 1.70 -14.50 -15.30
CA ALA A 80 1.71 -14.44 -16.76
C ALA A 80 2.57 -13.27 -17.29
N ALA A 81 2.56 -12.13 -16.61
CA ALA A 81 3.34 -10.95 -16.97
C ALA A 81 4.79 -10.96 -16.45
N SER A 82 5.22 -11.99 -15.70
CA SER A 82 6.49 -11.97 -14.95
C SER A 82 7.70 -11.55 -15.81
N GLY A 83 7.83 -12.10 -17.02
CA GLY A 83 8.95 -11.78 -17.91
C GLY A 83 8.95 -10.34 -18.44
N GLU A 84 7.78 -9.72 -18.57
CA GLU A 84 7.63 -8.32 -19.02
C GLU A 84 7.89 -7.31 -17.89
N LEU A 85 7.61 -7.72 -16.66
CA LEU A 85 7.77 -6.90 -15.46
C LEU A 85 9.24 -6.80 -14.99
N GLY A 86 10.08 -7.75 -15.42
CA GLY A 86 11.48 -7.82 -15.03
C GLY A 86 11.68 -8.20 -13.56
N LYS A 87 12.90 -7.96 -13.06
CA LYS A 87 13.29 -8.32 -11.69
C LYS A 87 12.90 -7.25 -10.70
N PHE A 88 12.34 -7.71 -9.59
CA PHE A 88 11.94 -6.89 -8.46
C PHE A 88 12.89 -7.02 -7.28
N LYS A 89 13.00 -5.96 -6.49
CA LYS A 89 13.69 -6.00 -5.19
C LYS A 89 12.78 -6.65 -4.14
N VAL A 90 13.16 -7.86 -3.74
CA VAL A 90 12.57 -8.56 -2.60
C VAL A 90 13.43 -8.29 -1.37
N PHE A 91 12.83 -7.67 -0.37
CA PHE A 91 13.46 -7.29 0.88
C PHE A 91 13.31 -8.37 1.92
N ARG A 92 14.36 -8.53 2.71
CA ARG A 92 14.42 -9.45 3.84
C ARG A 92 15.05 -8.80 5.04
N GLN A 93 14.51 -9.09 6.22
CA GLN A 93 15.04 -8.60 7.48
C GLN A 93 15.68 -9.73 8.26
N LYS A 94 17.02 -9.81 8.23
CA LYS A 94 17.78 -10.84 8.93
C LYS A 94 18.71 -10.22 9.96
N GLY A 95 18.50 -10.54 11.24
CA GLY A 95 19.36 -10.06 12.34
C GLY A 95 19.41 -8.53 12.46
N GLY A 96 18.31 -7.84 12.17
CA GLY A 96 18.23 -6.37 12.22
C GLY A 96 18.83 -5.63 11.01
N ARG A 97 19.32 -6.36 9.99
CA ARG A 97 19.75 -5.78 8.71
C ARG A 97 18.70 -6.01 7.64
N LYS A 98 18.42 -4.96 6.86
CA LYS A 98 17.61 -5.03 5.64
C LYS A 98 18.53 -5.36 4.47
N GLU A 99 18.26 -6.45 3.80
CA GLU A 99 18.91 -6.86 2.57
C GLU A 99 17.87 -6.94 1.45
N SER A 100 18.30 -6.81 0.20
CA SER A 100 17.41 -6.99 -0.96
C SER A 100 18.04 -7.92 -1.98
N VAL A 101 17.23 -8.80 -2.56
CA VAL A 101 17.63 -9.68 -3.66
C VAL A 101 16.73 -9.38 -4.87
N GLY A 102 17.34 -9.32 -6.06
CA GLY A 102 16.58 -9.21 -7.31
C GLY A 102 15.95 -10.55 -7.68
N MET A 103 14.63 -10.58 -7.85
CA MET A 103 13.86 -11.81 -8.08
C MET A 103 12.85 -11.60 -9.22
N GLU A 104 12.64 -12.61 -10.07
CA GLU A 104 11.53 -12.60 -11.02
C GLU A 104 10.19 -12.68 -10.26
N MET A 105 9.13 -12.07 -10.80
CA MET A 105 7.81 -12.12 -10.17
C MET A 105 7.35 -13.57 -9.95
N SER A 106 7.54 -14.47 -10.92
CA SER A 106 7.16 -15.88 -10.81
C SER A 106 7.83 -16.59 -9.64
N ASP A 107 9.13 -16.35 -9.44
CA ASP A 107 9.93 -16.95 -8.37
C ASP A 107 9.46 -16.44 -7.01
N TYR A 108 9.15 -15.15 -6.91
CA TYR A 108 8.62 -14.55 -5.69
C TYR A 108 7.22 -15.07 -5.36
N LEU A 109 6.37 -15.30 -6.38
CA LEU A 109 5.08 -15.93 -6.18
C LEU A 109 5.22 -17.40 -5.71
N ASP A 110 6.20 -18.15 -6.22
CA ASP A 110 6.49 -19.51 -5.77
C ASP A 110 7.01 -19.53 -4.31
N PHE A 111 7.81 -18.53 -3.93
CA PHE A 111 8.19 -18.29 -2.54
C PHE A 111 6.95 -18.05 -1.66
N MET A 112 6.07 -17.11 -2.04
CA MET A 112 4.85 -16.81 -1.28
C MET A 112 3.92 -18.03 -1.12
N GLU A 113 3.95 -18.98 -2.04
CA GLU A 113 3.13 -20.20 -1.98
C GLU A 113 3.72 -21.31 -1.11
N SER A 114 5.05 -21.41 -1.07
CA SER A 114 5.77 -22.35 -0.22
C SER A 114 5.99 -21.85 1.21
N HIS A 115 5.87 -20.53 1.41
CA HIS A 115 5.98 -19.88 2.70
C HIS A 115 4.85 -20.32 3.65
N ASP A 116 5.23 -20.75 4.86
CA ASP A 116 4.34 -21.04 5.98
C ASP A 116 4.44 -19.91 7.02
N PRO A 117 3.40 -19.06 7.13
CA PRO A 117 3.38 -17.95 8.09
C PRO A 117 3.52 -18.38 9.56
N ALA A 118 3.22 -19.64 9.89
CA ALA A 118 3.38 -20.16 11.24
C ALA A 118 4.84 -20.50 11.59
N LEU A 119 5.68 -20.76 10.59
CA LEU A 119 7.07 -21.18 10.76
C LEU A 119 8.06 -20.04 10.49
N ASP A 120 7.73 -19.13 9.59
CA ASP A 120 8.60 -18.06 9.15
C ASP A 120 8.01 -16.71 9.58
N ARG A 121 8.49 -16.23 10.73
CA ARG A 121 7.91 -15.10 11.48
C ARG A 121 8.19 -13.72 10.88
N ALA A 122 9.09 -13.62 9.90
CA ALA A 122 9.44 -12.38 9.21
C ALA A 122 9.67 -12.65 7.71
N PRO A 123 8.60 -12.97 6.97
CA PRO A 123 8.69 -13.38 5.57
C PRO A 123 9.29 -12.27 4.71
N ASP A 124 10.05 -12.63 3.67
CA ASP A 124 10.50 -11.68 2.66
C ASP A 124 9.30 -10.95 2.01
N TRP A 125 9.43 -9.64 1.76
CA TRP A 125 8.41 -8.83 1.11
C TRP A 125 8.96 -8.05 -0.08
N LEU A 126 8.14 -7.86 -1.11
CA LEU A 126 8.51 -7.12 -2.31
C LEU A 126 8.02 -5.68 -2.18
N VAL A 127 8.95 -4.74 -2.31
CA VAL A 127 8.66 -3.31 -2.52
C VAL A 127 9.52 -2.85 -3.67
N GLU A 128 8.91 -2.41 -4.76
CA GLU A 128 9.65 -1.84 -5.87
C GLU A 128 9.56 -0.32 -5.88
N PHE A 129 10.71 0.32 -6.10
CA PHE A 129 10.84 1.76 -6.16
C PHE A 129 11.23 2.19 -7.57
N GLY A 130 10.73 3.35 -8.01
CA GLY A 130 11.21 3.96 -9.25
C GLY A 130 10.77 3.22 -10.51
N LEU A 131 9.64 2.52 -10.46
CA LEU A 131 8.92 2.13 -11.67
C LEU A 131 8.60 3.40 -12.48
N GLN A 132 8.95 3.39 -13.76
CA GLN A 132 8.84 4.55 -14.64
C GLN A 132 7.46 4.60 -15.32
N PRO A 133 7.00 5.78 -15.78
CA PRO A 133 5.85 5.88 -16.67
C PRO A 133 5.99 4.93 -17.88
N GLY A 134 4.90 4.30 -18.29
CA GLY A 134 4.91 3.25 -19.33
C GLY A 134 5.09 1.83 -18.79
N HIS A 135 5.37 1.66 -17.49
CA HIS A 135 5.37 0.34 -16.86
C HIS A 135 3.91 -0.11 -16.60
N PRO A 136 3.52 -1.36 -16.92
CA PRO A 136 2.11 -1.81 -16.80
C PRO A 136 1.48 -1.59 -15.41
N LEU A 137 2.26 -1.76 -14.34
CA LEU A 137 1.81 -1.51 -12.97
C LEU A 137 1.61 -0.01 -12.66
N VAL A 138 2.42 0.86 -13.25
CA VAL A 138 2.31 2.31 -13.08
C VAL A 138 1.11 2.82 -13.85
N ASP A 139 0.99 2.46 -15.12
CA ASP A 139 -0.08 2.95 -16.01
C ASP A 139 -1.47 2.52 -15.54
N SER A 140 -1.58 1.31 -14.98
CA SER A 140 -2.84 0.82 -14.42
C SER A 140 -3.26 1.56 -13.13
N HIS A 141 -2.30 2.04 -12.33
CA HIS A 141 -2.58 2.81 -11.12
C HIS A 141 -2.75 4.32 -11.40
N ASP A 142 -2.08 4.85 -12.41
CA ASP A 142 -2.08 6.27 -12.74
C ASP A 142 -3.49 6.80 -13.04
N LYS A 143 -4.34 5.98 -13.64
CA LYS A 143 -5.77 6.29 -13.84
C LYS A 143 -6.51 6.64 -12.54
N VAL A 144 -6.11 6.05 -11.42
CA VAL A 144 -6.70 6.32 -10.10
C VAL A 144 -6.07 7.49 -9.40
N VAL A 145 -4.74 7.58 -9.48
CA VAL A 145 -3.99 8.74 -9.01
C VAL A 145 -4.57 10.01 -9.63
N ARG A 146 -4.76 10.05 -10.95
CA ARG A 146 -5.35 11.19 -11.66
C ARG A 146 -6.76 11.57 -11.21
N ARG A 147 -7.48 10.75 -10.44
CA ARG A 147 -8.80 11.11 -9.87
C ARG A 147 -8.71 11.70 -8.47
N VAL A 148 -7.66 11.38 -7.71
CA VAL A 148 -7.51 11.79 -6.31
C VAL A 148 -6.49 12.91 -6.19
N VAL A 149 -5.38 12.80 -6.92
CA VAL A 149 -4.19 13.67 -6.83
C VAL A 149 -4.41 15.10 -7.32
N PRO A 150 -5.24 15.38 -8.35
CA PRO A 150 -5.57 16.77 -8.69
C PRO A 150 -6.24 17.55 -7.56
N HIS A 151 -6.71 16.89 -6.50
CA HIS A 151 -7.27 17.54 -5.33
C HIS A 151 -6.29 17.61 -4.15
N LEU A 152 -5.15 16.89 -4.21
CA LEU A 152 -4.15 16.79 -3.14
C LEU A 152 -3.00 17.80 -3.25
N PHE A 153 -2.66 18.28 -4.46
CA PHE A 153 -1.42 19.04 -4.70
C PHE A 153 -1.60 20.35 -5.47
N VAL A 154 -2.80 20.93 -5.48
CA VAL A 154 -3.04 22.22 -6.16
C VAL A 154 -2.76 23.36 -5.19
N ASP A 155 -1.50 23.80 -5.21
CA ASP A 155 -1.18 25.21 -5.06
C ASP A 155 -0.69 25.73 -6.41
N GLY A 156 -1.47 26.61 -7.04
CA GLY A 156 -1.04 27.43 -8.16
C GLY A 156 -1.92 27.31 -9.40
N ASP A 157 -2.47 28.45 -9.80
CA ASP A 157 -3.20 28.77 -11.05
C ASP A 157 -2.46 28.45 -12.37
N ASP A 158 -1.40 27.64 -12.36
CA ASP A 158 -0.71 27.25 -13.59
C ASP A 158 -1.42 26.07 -14.24
N ALA A 159 -2.38 26.43 -15.08
CA ALA A 159 -2.97 25.64 -16.15
C ALA A 159 -1.92 25.20 -17.21
N ALA A 160 -0.82 24.60 -16.75
CA ALA A 160 0.06 23.76 -17.54
C ALA A 160 0.15 22.42 -16.79
N TYR A 161 -0.89 21.61 -16.99
CA TYR A 161 -0.85 20.16 -16.79
C TYR A 161 0.15 19.59 -17.83
N ASP A 162 1.43 19.96 -17.70
CA ASP A 162 2.51 19.49 -18.54
C ASP A 162 2.79 18.05 -18.11
N GLU A 163 2.78 17.11 -19.07
CA GLU A 163 3.10 15.70 -18.87
C GLU A 163 4.47 15.48 -18.18
N LYS A 164 5.32 16.52 -18.10
CA LYS A 164 6.57 16.51 -17.33
C LYS A 164 6.43 16.77 -15.83
N HIS A 165 5.29 17.24 -15.33
CA HIS A 165 5.03 17.49 -13.90
C HIS A 165 4.41 16.31 -13.14
N TYR A 166 4.45 15.11 -13.74
CA TYR A 166 4.34 13.83 -13.02
C TYR A 166 5.30 13.72 -11.81
N LEU A 167 6.28 14.62 -11.71
CA LEU A 167 7.30 14.75 -10.68
C LEU A 167 6.82 15.18 -9.27
N GLY A 168 5.52 15.39 -9.04
CA GLY A 168 4.99 15.59 -7.67
C GLY A 168 4.80 14.28 -6.87
N LEU A 169 4.63 13.15 -7.56
CA LEU A 169 4.58 11.81 -6.96
C LEU A 169 5.99 11.24 -6.86
N ALA A 170 6.85 11.95 -6.14
CA ALA A 170 8.17 11.43 -5.83
C ALA A 170 7.98 10.13 -5.04
N ASN A 171 8.30 8.99 -5.69
CA ASN A 171 8.34 7.63 -5.13
C ASN A 171 7.04 6.80 -5.22
N TYR A 172 6.55 6.51 -6.43
CA TYR A 172 5.62 5.38 -6.62
C TYR A 172 6.23 4.08 -6.07
N GLN A 173 5.45 3.35 -5.28
CA GLN A 173 5.85 2.09 -4.67
C GLN A 173 4.82 1.00 -5.00
N PHE A 174 5.27 -0.03 -5.71
CA PHE A 174 4.51 -1.26 -5.84
C PHE A 174 4.87 -2.18 -4.67
N MET A 175 3.87 -2.72 -3.98
CA MET A 175 4.08 -3.62 -2.84
C MET A 175 3.30 -4.91 -3.03
N LEU A 176 3.99 -6.03 -2.82
CA LEU A 176 3.39 -7.35 -2.79
C LEU A 176 4.04 -8.17 -1.68
N ALA A 177 3.23 -8.74 -0.80
CA ALA A 177 3.76 -9.43 0.37
C ALA A 177 2.87 -10.59 0.81
N PRO A 178 3.44 -11.67 1.38
CA PRO A 178 2.66 -12.77 1.97
C PRO A 178 1.94 -12.30 3.23
N ALA A 179 1.03 -13.13 3.74
CA ALA A 179 0.31 -12.79 4.95
C ALA A 179 1.26 -12.60 6.15
N LEU A 180 0.85 -11.78 7.11
CA LEU A 180 1.60 -11.44 8.33
C LEU A 180 2.90 -10.64 8.10
N THR A 181 3.11 -10.10 6.91
CA THR A 181 4.17 -9.12 6.62
C THR A 181 3.64 -7.69 6.60
N GLY A 182 4.56 -6.73 6.59
CA GLY A 182 4.24 -5.33 6.45
C GLY A 182 5.45 -4.46 6.79
N ALA A 183 5.20 -3.17 7.00
CA ALA A 183 6.24 -2.24 7.42
C ALA A 183 6.12 -1.96 8.91
N SER A 184 7.24 -2.02 9.64
CA SER A 184 7.33 -1.62 11.04
C SER A 184 6.96 -0.15 11.24
N PRO A 185 6.56 0.29 12.45
CA PRO A 185 6.31 1.71 12.72
C PRO A 185 7.45 2.62 12.24
N HIS A 186 7.13 3.58 11.36
CA HIS A 186 8.07 4.53 10.77
C HIS A 186 7.34 5.78 10.23
N PHE A 187 8.10 6.75 9.74
CA PHE A 187 7.58 8.01 9.23
C PHE A 187 7.59 8.06 7.70
N HIS A 188 6.59 8.74 7.13
CA HIS A 188 6.51 9.08 5.73
C HIS A 188 6.10 10.55 5.57
N TYR A 189 6.42 11.12 4.41
CA TYR A 189 5.72 12.31 3.91
C TYR A 189 4.26 11.97 3.60
N THR A 190 3.46 12.99 3.24
CA THR A 190 2.08 12.77 2.75
C THR A 190 2.08 11.69 1.68
N SER A 191 1.31 10.62 1.91
CA SER A 191 1.26 9.46 1.03
C SER A 191 -0.18 9.07 0.73
N PHE A 192 -0.45 8.77 -0.53
CA PHE A 192 -1.66 8.08 -0.94
C PHE A 192 -1.33 6.60 -1.16
N ARG A 193 -2.14 5.71 -0.59
CA ARG A 193 -2.02 4.27 -0.83
C ARG A 193 -3.35 3.71 -1.28
N SER A 194 -3.32 3.02 -2.40
CA SER A 194 -4.45 2.20 -2.86
C SER A 194 -4.15 0.73 -2.60
N MET A 195 -5.19 -0.03 -2.29
CA MET A 195 -5.08 -1.48 -2.09
C MET A 195 -5.98 -2.18 -3.12
N VAL A 196 -5.39 -3.01 -3.96
CA VAL A 196 -6.11 -3.73 -5.03
C VAL A 196 -6.67 -5.05 -4.52
N TYR A 197 -5.83 -5.82 -3.83
CA TYR A 197 -6.16 -7.13 -3.27
C TYR A 197 -5.67 -7.28 -1.83
N GLY A 198 -6.27 -8.25 -1.13
CA GLY A 198 -5.89 -8.61 0.22
C GLY A 198 -6.50 -7.70 1.27
N ARG A 199 -5.87 -7.68 2.45
CA ARG A 199 -6.23 -6.87 3.59
C ARG A 199 -4.95 -6.39 4.27
N ALA A 200 -4.93 -5.13 4.68
CA ALA A 200 -3.85 -4.56 5.48
C ALA A 200 -4.45 -3.94 6.74
N ARG A 201 -3.76 -4.09 7.87
CA ARG A 201 -4.08 -3.38 9.11
C ARG A 201 -3.10 -2.23 9.27
N TRP A 202 -3.63 -1.02 9.36
CA TRP A 202 -2.85 0.19 9.58
C TRP A 202 -2.76 0.51 11.06
N PHE A 203 -1.62 1.03 11.50
CA PHE A 203 -1.48 1.61 12.83
C PHE A 203 -0.92 3.02 12.64
N LEU A 204 -1.71 4.02 13.01
CA LEU A 204 -1.35 5.42 12.84
C LEU A 204 -1.36 6.11 14.21
N TRP A 205 -0.31 6.89 14.46
CA TRP A 205 -0.15 7.72 15.65
C TRP A 205 -0.06 9.19 15.24
N PRO A 206 -0.62 10.12 16.02
CA PRO A 206 -0.39 11.53 15.79
C PRO A 206 1.10 11.85 15.95
N PRO A 207 1.63 12.90 15.27
CA PRO A 207 3.06 13.25 15.33
C PRO A 207 3.62 13.38 16.76
N SER A 208 2.81 13.83 17.72
CA SER A 208 3.19 13.98 19.13
C SER A 208 3.45 12.66 19.89
N ARG A 209 3.03 11.53 19.32
CA ARG A 209 3.20 10.18 19.90
C ARG A 209 3.90 9.23 18.93
N ALA A 210 4.43 9.76 17.84
CA ALA A 210 4.96 8.96 16.77
C ALA A 210 6.33 8.39 17.17
N PHE A 211 6.60 7.14 16.77
CA PHE A 211 7.83 6.44 17.13
C PHE A 211 8.31 5.60 15.94
N TYR A 212 9.57 5.16 16.03
CA TYR A 212 10.20 4.30 15.05
C TYR A 212 10.51 2.93 15.66
N SER A 213 10.28 1.85 14.91
CA SER A 213 10.65 0.50 15.30
C SER A 213 11.56 -0.15 14.26
N THR A 214 12.66 -0.74 14.75
CA THR A 214 13.56 -1.58 13.95
C THR A 214 13.15 -3.06 13.98
N ARG A 215 12.11 -3.45 14.73
CA ARG A 215 11.60 -4.83 14.73
C ARG A 215 10.82 -5.11 13.45
N ASP A 216 10.75 -6.37 13.05
CA ASP A 216 9.76 -6.79 12.06
C ASP A 216 8.35 -6.46 12.56
N ILE A 217 7.40 -6.17 11.64
CA ILE A 217 6.05 -5.74 12.05
C ILE A 217 5.31 -6.82 12.85
N TYR A 218 5.49 -8.09 12.52
CA TYR A 218 4.84 -9.18 13.24
C TYR A 218 5.41 -9.32 14.65
N ASP A 219 6.74 -9.27 14.76
CA ASP A 219 7.42 -9.30 16.06
C ASP A 219 7.06 -8.09 16.93
N TRP A 220 6.99 -6.89 16.34
CA TRP A 220 6.52 -5.69 17.05
C TRP A 220 5.07 -5.89 17.52
N TYR A 221 4.20 -6.37 16.64
CA TYR A 221 2.78 -6.55 16.96
C TYR A 221 2.60 -7.52 18.13
N ILE A 222 3.25 -8.69 18.09
CA ILE A 222 3.07 -9.73 19.11
C ILE A 222 3.73 -9.39 20.45
N ASN A 223 4.88 -8.71 20.44
CA ASN A 223 5.68 -8.52 21.66
C ASN A 223 5.54 -7.14 22.30
N ASP A 224 5.12 -6.12 21.54
CA ASP A 224 5.08 -4.73 22.01
C ASP A 224 3.68 -4.11 21.98
N TYR A 225 2.73 -4.70 21.24
CA TYR A 225 1.39 -4.13 21.04
C TYR A 225 0.26 -5.03 21.56
N ALA A 226 0.24 -6.30 21.16
CA ALA A 226 -0.74 -7.32 21.56
C ALA A 226 -0.58 -7.74 23.04
#